data_AF-A0A8J9USJ0-F1
#
_entry.id   AF-A0A8J9USJ0-F1
#
_cell.length_a   1.000
_cell.length_b   1.000
_cell.length_c   1.000
_cell.angle_alpha   90.00
_cell.angle_beta   90.00
_cell.angle_gamma   90.00
#
_symmetry.space_group_name_H-M   'P 1'
#
loop_
_entity.id
_entity.type
_entity.pdbx_description
1 polymer ?
#
loop_
_entity_poly.entity_id
_entity_poly.type
_entity_poly.pdbx_seq_one_letter_code
_entity_poly.pdbx_strand_id
1 'polypeptide(L)'
;MPRKTCYWTRKLELELVDFVRQREFIWKPIGNTNHHIQQKYKAYAEFAARLGRGFTARSVRDRWVNIRSTFNHNLRRIDKSKETAKSASDLYVPCWPLWKPLQFLKEAGTTKENGINFEEYAKTSYNDILPDVDIKEERSTEFDIELGIRQRGQRTDRPRRKARKKDKDNCKQILNDLIKAMNPIVNNYETHQYWFFGKHVTERLNHMRKLDADCARRDILKLLNEIPDSEEFR
;
A
#
# COMPACT_ATOMS: atom_id res chain seq x y z
N MET A 1 -20.61 -5.09 7.94
CA MET A 1 -21.41 -4.34 6.94
C MET A 1 -20.65 -4.26 5.63
N PRO A 2 -21.25 -4.66 4.49
CA PRO A 2 -20.66 -4.45 3.18
C PRO A 2 -20.42 -2.96 2.95
N ARG A 3 -19.22 -2.58 2.52
CA ARG A 3 -18.94 -1.18 2.15
C ARG A 3 -19.73 -0.88 0.88
N LYS A 4 -20.64 0.10 0.94
CA LYS A 4 -21.33 0.59 -0.27
C LYS A 4 -20.27 1.08 -1.26
N THR A 5 -20.30 0.56 -2.47
CA THR A 5 -19.44 1.03 -3.57
C THR A 5 -19.84 2.45 -3.93
N CYS A 6 -18.90 3.39 -3.82
CA CYS A 6 -19.12 4.75 -4.30
C CYS A 6 -18.94 4.79 -5.82
N TYR A 7 -19.94 5.33 -6.53
CA TYR A 7 -19.90 5.45 -7.98
C TYR A 7 -19.37 6.83 -8.37
N TRP A 8 -18.32 6.85 -9.18
CA TRP A 8 -17.73 8.08 -9.71
C TRP A 8 -18.30 8.36 -11.10
N THR A 9 -19.04 9.45 -11.23
CA THR A 9 -19.44 9.96 -12.53
C THR A 9 -18.41 10.96 -13.04
N ARG A 10 -18.38 11.18 -14.35
CA ARG A 10 -17.49 12.17 -14.98
C ARG A 10 -17.64 13.57 -14.38
N LYS A 11 -18.86 13.97 -14.00
CA LYS A 11 -19.12 15.25 -13.35
C LYS A 11 -18.40 15.36 -12.00
N LEU A 12 -18.51 14.33 -11.17
CA LEU A 12 -17.83 14.29 -9.87
C LEU A 12 -16.30 14.27 -9.99
N GLU A 13 -15.78 13.65 -11.06
CA GLU A 13 -14.34 13.66 -11.32
C GLU A 13 -13.83 15.03 -11.73
N LEU A 14 -14.59 15.76 -12.56
CA LEU A 14 -14.27 17.13 -12.90
C LEU A 14 -14.30 18.03 -11.66
N GLU A 15 -15.34 17.90 -10.83
CA GLU A 15 -15.43 18.62 -9.55
C GLU A 15 -14.25 18.29 -8.62
N LEU A 16 -13.79 17.03 -8.59
CA LEU A 16 -12.61 16.63 -7.83
C LEU A 16 -11.34 17.28 -8.40
N VAL A 17 -11.18 17.31 -9.73
CA VAL A 17 -10.03 17.95 -10.37
C VAL A 17 -10.00 19.44 -10.05
N ASP A 18 -11.13 20.14 -10.14
CA ASP A 18 -11.23 21.57 -9.81
C ASP A 18 -10.92 21.83 -8.33
N PHE A 19 -11.46 20.99 -7.43
CA PHE A 19 -11.20 21.05 -6.00
C PHE A 19 -9.71 20.86 -5.67
N VAL A 20 -9.05 19.93 -6.36
CA VAL A 20 -7.61 19.68 -6.19
C VAL A 20 -6.81 20.83 -6.78
N ARG A 21 -7.16 21.33 -7.96
CA ARG A 21 -6.50 22.47 -8.60
C ARG A 21 -6.43 23.68 -7.67
N GLN A 22 -7.54 24.01 -7.01
CA GLN A 22 -7.64 25.10 -6.03
C GLN A 22 -6.77 24.90 -4.77
N ARG A 23 -6.40 23.65 -4.44
CA ARG A 23 -5.63 23.31 -3.24
C ARG A 23 -4.26 22.80 -3.62
N GLU A 24 -3.34 23.73 -3.81
CA GLU A 24 -1.98 23.45 -4.25
C GLU A 24 -1.25 22.43 -3.38
N PHE A 25 -1.46 22.44 -2.06
CA PHE A 25 -0.85 21.50 -1.12
C PHE A 25 -1.21 20.03 -1.40
N ILE A 26 -2.26 19.75 -2.18
CA ILE A 26 -2.65 18.40 -2.56
C ILE A 26 -1.74 17.85 -3.65
N TRP A 27 -1.48 18.63 -4.70
CA TRP A 27 -0.79 18.18 -5.91
C TRP A 27 0.67 18.64 -6.01
N LYS A 28 1.01 19.79 -5.44
CA LYS A 28 2.41 20.23 -5.35
C LYS A 28 3.19 19.26 -4.45
N PRO A 29 4.44 18.91 -4.80
CA PRO A 29 5.32 18.11 -3.96
C PRO A 29 5.86 18.97 -2.80
N ILE A 30 4.96 19.44 -1.93
CA ILE A 30 5.30 20.11 -0.68
C ILE A 30 5.49 19.00 0.37
N GLY A 31 6.55 19.13 1.18
CA GLY A 31 7.19 18.08 1.96
C GLY A 31 6.27 16.99 2.53
N ASN A 32 6.72 15.73 2.52
CA ASN A 32 5.94 14.58 2.99
C ASN A 32 5.89 14.46 4.52
N THR A 33 5.67 15.57 5.21
CA THR A 33 5.54 15.64 6.67
C THR A 33 4.18 15.10 7.10
N ASN A 34 4.11 14.53 8.31
CA ASN A 34 2.83 14.08 8.91
C ASN A 34 1.76 15.18 8.87
N HIS A 35 2.15 16.44 9.07
CA HIS A 35 1.24 17.59 8.97
C HIS A 35 0.59 17.72 7.58
N HIS A 36 1.39 17.66 6.50
CA HIS A 36 0.87 17.73 5.13
C HIS A 36 0.02 16.52 4.76
N ILE A 37 0.34 15.33 5.28
CA ILE A 37 -0.50 14.14 5.11
C ILE A 37 -1.87 14.35 5.75
N GLN A 38 -1.91 14.91 6.98
CA GLN A 38 -3.16 15.21 7.67
C GLN A 38 -3.95 16.32 6.96
N GLN A 39 -3.28 17.37 6.46
CA GLN A 39 -3.93 18.43 5.68
C GLN A 39 -4.57 17.88 4.40
N LYS A 40 -3.86 17.03 3.65
CA LYS A 40 -4.41 16.32 2.48
C LYS A 40 -5.63 15.48 2.86
N TYR A 41 -5.52 14.70 3.94
CA TYR A 41 -6.63 13.87 4.42
C TYR A 41 -7.84 14.71 4.83
N LYS A 42 -7.63 15.83 5.52
CA LYS A 42 -8.68 16.79 5.89
C LYS A 42 -9.38 17.36 4.65
N ALA A 43 -8.62 17.73 3.62
CA ALA A 43 -9.19 18.21 2.37
C ALA A 43 -10.02 17.13 1.65
N TYR A 44 -9.54 15.88 1.59
CA TYR A 44 -10.33 14.79 1.01
C TYR A 44 -11.58 14.47 1.83
N ALA A 45 -11.51 14.59 3.16
CA ALA A 45 -12.67 14.43 4.04
C ALA A 45 -13.70 15.53 3.79
N GLU A 46 -13.26 16.77 3.60
CA GLU A 46 -14.13 17.91 3.25
C GLU A 46 -14.85 17.68 1.92
N PHE A 47 -14.12 17.24 0.87
CA PHE A 47 -14.73 16.91 -0.41
C PHE A 47 -15.73 15.76 -0.28
N ALA A 48 -15.37 14.69 0.43
CA ALA A 48 -16.26 13.56 0.68
C ALA A 48 -17.54 13.97 1.41
N ALA A 49 -17.46 14.90 2.37
CA ALA A 49 -18.61 15.42 3.10
C ALA A 49 -19.59 16.16 2.18
N ARG A 50 -19.09 16.91 1.18
CA ARG A 50 -19.93 17.59 0.17
C ARG A 50 -20.68 16.61 -0.73
N LEU A 51 -20.09 15.45 -1.03
CA LEU A 51 -20.70 14.41 -1.86
C LEU A 51 -21.76 13.57 -1.14
N GLY A 52 -21.75 13.56 0.19
CA GLY A 52 -22.74 12.86 1.00
C GLY A 52 -22.44 11.38 1.23
N ARG A 53 -23.51 10.61 1.51
CA ARG A 53 -23.41 9.23 1.99
C ARG A 53 -22.77 8.31 0.94
N GLY A 54 -21.69 7.61 1.31
CA GLY A 54 -21.01 6.63 0.47
C GLY A 54 -19.60 7.05 0.06
N PHE A 55 -19.28 8.34 0.11
CA PHE A 55 -17.93 8.82 -0.12
C PHE A 55 -17.15 8.90 1.19
N THR A 56 -15.86 8.57 1.14
CA THR A 56 -14.94 8.68 2.27
C THR A 56 -13.69 9.38 1.80
N ALA A 57 -12.95 10.01 2.72
CA ALA A 57 -11.65 10.61 2.40
C ALA A 57 -10.71 9.62 1.68
N ARG A 58 -10.81 8.33 2.02
CA ARG A 58 -10.07 7.26 1.36
C ARG A 58 -10.52 7.05 -0.08
N SER A 59 -11.82 6.95 -0.36
CA SER A 59 -12.29 6.73 -1.73
C SER A 59 -12.01 7.92 -2.65
N VAL A 60 -12.07 9.15 -2.12
CA VAL A 60 -11.65 10.36 -2.83
C VAL A 60 -10.15 10.34 -3.13
N ARG A 61 -9.32 10.03 -2.14
CA ARG A 61 -7.87 9.89 -2.32
C ARG A 61 -7.53 8.85 -3.38
N ASP A 62 -8.13 7.66 -3.29
CA ASP A 62 -7.84 6.56 -4.20
C ASP A 62 -8.30 6.91 -5.64
N ARG A 63 -9.43 7.61 -5.81
CA ARG A 63 -9.83 8.14 -7.11
C ARG A 63 -8.84 9.16 -7.66
N TRP A 64 -8.40 10.11 -6.83
CA TRP A 64 -7.39 11.09 -7.24
C TRP A 64 -6.08 10.44 -7.67
N VAL A 65 -5.60 9.42 -6.94
CA VAL A 65 -4.41 8.66 -7.31
C VAL A 65 -4.57 8.00 -8.68
N ASN A 66 -5.74 7.41 -8.96
CA ASN A 66 -6.02 6.82 -10.26
C ASN A 66 -6.03 7.86 -11.38
N ILE A 67 -6.72 8.99 -11.19
CA ILE A 67 -6.76 10.11 -12.15
C ILE A 67 -5.32 10.58 -12.46
N ARG A 68 -4.51 10.85 -11.42
CA ARG A 68 -3.12 11.28 -11.61
C ARG A 68 -2.26 10.23 -12.33
N SER A 69 -2.46 8.96 -12.03
CA SER A 69 -1.75 7.86 -12.71
C SER A 69 -2.08 7.80 -14.20
N THR A 70 -3.37 7.89 -14.56
CA THR A 70 -3.82 7.93 -15.95
C THR A 70 -3.30 9.17 -16.68
N PHE A 71 -3.24 10.33 -16.02
CA PHE A 71 -2.63 11.52 -16.58
C PHE A 71 -1.14 11.31 -16.90
N ASN A 72 -0.36 10.85 -15.92
CA ASN A 72 1.08 10.59 -16.11
C ASN A 72 1.35 9.53 -17.19
N HIS A 73 0.48 8.52 -17.29
CA HIS A 73 0.57 7.54 -18.37
C HIS A 73 0.36 8.18 -19.75
N ASN A 74 -0.66 9.02 -19.91
CA ASN A 74 -0.90 9.75 -21.15
C ASN A 74 0.24 10.73 -21.47
N LEU A 75 0.78 11.41 -20.46
CA LEU A 75 1.91 12.32 -20.63
C LEU A 75 3.12 11.59 -21.24
N ARG A 76 3.50 10.44 -20.66
CA ARG A 76 4.57 9.60 -21.21
C ARG A 76 4.30 9.12 -22.64
N ARG A 77 3.05 8.87 -23.01
CA ARG A 77 2.71 8.50 -24.39
C ARG A 77 2.88 9.67 -25.36
N ILE A 78 2.54 10.88 -24.94
CA ILE A 78 2.78 12.08 -25.73
C ILE A 78 4.28 12.28 -25.91
N ASP A 79 5.06 12.19 -24.83
CA ASP A 79 6.51 12.42 -24.89
C ASP A 79 7.19 11.40 -25.82
N LYS A 80 6.85 10.11 -25.70
CA LYS A 80 7.29 9.07 -26.65
C LYS A 80 6.86 9.32 -28.10
N SER A 81 5.63 9.81 -28.31
CA SER A 81 5.17 10.13 -29.66
C SER A 81 5.94 11.31 -30.25
N LYS A 82 6.35 12.29 -29.44
CA LYS A 82 7.18 13.40 -29.92
C LYS A 82 8.57 12.96 -30.31
N GLU A 83 9.16 12.01 -29.59
CA GLU A 83 10.47 11.44 -29.91
C GLU A 83 10.46 10.64 -31.23
N THR A 84 9.32 10.03 -31.57
CA THR A 84 9.19 9.12 -32.72
C THR A 84 8.46 9.72 -33.93
N ALA A 85 7.74 10.82 -33.76
CA ALA A 85 6.95 11.44 -34.81
C ALA A 85 7.83 12.16 -35.83
N LYS A 86 7.61 11.85 -37.11
CA LYS A 86 8.22 12.54 -38.25
C LYS A 86 7.44 13.77 -38.69
N SER A 87 6.18 13.89 -38.27
CA SER A 87 5.26 14.97 -38.64
C SER A 87 4.27 15.26 -37.52
N ALA A 88 3.79 16.49 -37.45
CA ALA A 88 2.90 16.95 -36.37
C ALA A 88 1.55 16.19 -36.31
N SER A 89 1.14 15.56 -37.42
CA SER A 89 -0.05 14.70 -37.52
C SER A 89 0.07 13.38 -36.78
N ASP A 90 1.29 12.90 -36.50
CA ASP A 90 1.53 11.60 -35.85
C ASP A 90 1.59 11.71 -34.32
N LEU A 91 1.47 12.93 -33.79
CA LEU A 91 1.52 13.17 -32.36
C LEU A 91 0.29 12.58 -31.67
N TYR A 92 0.53 11.81 -30.61
CA TYR A 92 -0.54 11.23 -29.83
C TYR A 92 -1.34 12.33 -29.10
N VAL A 93 -2.65 12.37 -29.34
CA VAL A 93 -3.57 13.26 -28.64
C VAL A 93 -4.50 12.43 -27.74
N PRO A 94 -4.40 12.55 -26.40
CA PRO A 94 -5.29 11.83 -25.51
C PRO A 94 -6.76 12.23 -25.67
N CYS A 95 -7.65 11.27 -25.93
CA CYS A 95 -9.10 11.47 -25.98
C CYS A 95 -9.76 11.44 -24.58
N TRP A 96 -8.98 11.64 -23.52
CA TRP A 96 -9.48 11.49 -22.15
C TRP A 96 -10.12 12.80 -21.66
N PRO A 97 -11.39 12.80 -21.19
CA PRO A 97 -12.08 14.01 -20.76
C PRO A 97 -11.39 14.89 -19.72
N LEU A 98 -10.61 14.28 -18.83
CA LEU A 98 -9.90 14.99 -17.76
C LEU A 98 -8.53 15.54 -18.23
N TRP A 99 -8.14 15.27 -19.47
CA TRP A 99 -6.84 15.67 -20.00
C TRP A 99 -6.62 17.19 -19.99
N LYS A 100 -7.57 17.98 -20.51
CA LYS A 100 -7.47 19.44 -20.52
C LYS A 100 -7.51 20.04 -19.10
N PRO A 101 -8.46 19.65 -18.22
CA PRO A 101 -8.49 20.14 -16.84
C PRO A 101 -7.23 19.85 -16.02
N LEU A 102 -6.48 18.79 -16.34
CA LEU A 102 -5.29 18.37 -15.59
C LEU A 102 -3.97 19.01 -16.08
N GLN A 103 -3.99 19.89 -17.07
CA GLN A 103 -2.76 20.50 -17.61
C GLN A 103 -1.97 21.31 -16.57
N PHE A 104 -2.61 21.83 -15.53
CA PHE A 104 -1.92 22.52 -14.42
C PHE A 104 -0.89 21.64 -13.69
N LEU A 105 -1.02 20.32 -13.78
CA LEU A 105 -0.04 19.38 -13.21
C LEU A 105 1.29 19.39 -13.97
N LYS A 106 1.32 19.86 -15.22
CA LYS A 106 2.54 19.99 -16.01
C LYS A 106 3.35 21.21 -15.58
N GLU A 107 2.68 22.35 -15.39
CA GLU A 107 3.27 23.63 -14.96
C GLU A 107 3.89 23.52 -13.55
N ALA A 108 3.31 22.66 -12.71
CA ALA A 108 3.84 22.25 -11.41
C ALA A 108 5.27 21.70 -11.45
N GLY A 109 5.62 20.99 -12.53
CA GLY A 109 6.89 20.29 -12.69
C GLY A 109 7.99 21.18 -13.26
N THR A 110 7.63 22.25 -13.97
CA THR A 110 8.57 23.14 -14.67
C THR A 110 9.04 24.33 -13.83
N THR A 111 8.37 24.64 -12.72
CA THR A 111 8.73 25.80 -11.86
C THR A 111 9.87 25.46 -10.89
N LYS A 112 10.99 24.94 -11.40
CA LYS A 112 12.24 24.81 -10.65
C LYS A 112 13.40 25.43 -11.43
N GLU A 113 13.53 26.75 -11.31
CA GLU A 113 14.85 27.28 -10.98
C GLU A 113 15.28 26.60 -9.67
N ASN A 114 16.47 25.99 -9.67
CA ASN A 114 17.06 25.20 -8.58
C ASN A 114 16.50 23.77 -8.40
N GLY A 115 16.85 22.89 -9.34
CA GLY A 115 17.76 21.78 -8.99
C GLY A 115 17.21 20.54 -8.29
N ILE A 116 15.93 20.15 -8.48
CA ILE A 116 15.52 18.76 -8.22
C ILE A 116 14.55 18.30 -9.31
N ASN A 117 15.08 17.59 -10.30
CA ASN A 117 14.35 16.94 -11.38
C ASN A 117 13.29 15.98 -10.80
N PHE A 118 12.01 16.25 -11.05
CA PHE A 118 10.91 15.33 -10.67
C PHE A 118 10.93 14.03 -11.50
N GLU A 119 11.78 13.97 -12.52
CA GLU A 119 12.07 12.79 -13.34
C GLU A 119 12.97 11.77 -12.61
N GLU A 120 13.64 12.18 -11.52
CA GLU A 120 14.58 11.35 -10.78
C GLU A 120 13.90 10.34 -9.84
N TYR A 121 12.69 10.63 -9.34
CA TYR A 121 12.00 9.74 -8.40
C TYR A 121 11.37 8.49 -9.07
N ALA A 122 11.37 8.42 -10.40
CA ALA A 122 10.98 7.25 -11.16
C ALA A 122 12.19 6.47 -11.73
N LYS A 123 13.41 6.99 -11.60
CA LYS A 123 14.64 6.40 -12.17
C LYS A 123 15.75 6.08 -11.16
N THR A 124 15.61 6.37 -9.86
CA THR A 124 16.57 5.87 -8.85
C THR A 124 16.26 4.41 -8.46
N SER A 125 16.65 3.47 -9.32
CA SER A 125 17.13 2.16 -8.89
C SER A 125 18.65 2.21 -9.03
N TYR A 126 19.33 2.04 -7.90
CA TYR A 126 20.76 1.81 -7.72
C TYR A 126 21.50 1.45 -9.01
N ASN A 127 22.24 2.43 -9.56
CA ASN A 127 23.60 2.28 -10.04
C ASN A 127 24.07 3.63 -10.64
N ASP A 128 25.31 3.97 -10.31
CA ASP A 128 26.22 4.79 -11.09
C ASP A 128 26.19 6.32 -10.90
N ILE A 129 26.89 6.75 -9.84
CA ILE A 129 27.93 7.76 -10.01
C ILE A 129 29.14 7.04 -10.59
N LEU A 130 29.42 7.21 -11.89
CA LEU A 130 30.75 7.37 -12.53
C LEU A 130 30.64 7.12 -14.06
N PRO A 131 31.47 7.80 -14.88
CA PRO A 131 31.12 8.15 -16.25
C PRO A 131 31.76 7.26 -17.34
N ASP A 132 31.07 7.29 -18.48
CA ASP A 132 31.55 7.30 -19.87
C ASP A 132 32.43 6.14 -20.38
N VAL A 133 31.76 5.17 -21.03
CA VAL A 133 32.34 4.39 -22.14
C VAL A 133 31.22 4.12 -23.16
N ASP A 134 31.41 4.63 -24.37
CA ASP A 134 30.62 4.36 -25.57
C ASP A 134 30.73 2.86 -25.97
N ILE A 135 29.79 2.35 -26.78
CA ILE A 135 29.84 1.11 -27.62
C ILE A 135 28.49 0.35 -27.64
N LYS A 136 27.77 0.59 -28.74
CA LYS A 136 27.22 -0.37 -29.74
C LYS A 136 26.15 -1.41 -29.31
N GLU A 137 24.97 -1.28 -29.93
CA GLU A 137 23.88 -2.26 -29.93
C GLU A 137 24.29 -3.62 -30.53
N GLU A 138 23.91 -4.71 -29.86
CA GLU A 138 23.83 -6.05 -30.45
C GLU A 138 22.44 -6.67 -30.23
N ARG A 139 21.91 -7.25 -31.32
CA ARG A 139 20.67 -8.03 -31.39
C ARG A 139 20.83 -9.33 -30.60
N SER A 140 19.90 -9.64 -29.70
CA SER A 140 19.84 -10.94 -29.03
C SER A 140 19.34 -12.04 -29.98
N THR A 141 20.20 -13.00 -30.28
CA THR A 141 19.92 -14.25 -30.99
C THR A 141 19.41 -15.34 -30.04
N GLU A 142 18.70 -16.32 -30.60
CA GLU A 142 17.95 -17.42 -29.93
C GLU A 142 18.79 -18.41 -29.09
N PHE A 143 20.07 -18.13 -28.81
CA PHE A 143 20.99 -19.06 -28.14
C PHE A 143 20.99 -18.98 -26.60
N ASP A 144 20.32 -18.00 -25.98
CA ASP A 144 20.34 -17.80 -24.51
C ASP A 144 19.47 -18.78 -23.70
N ILE A 145 18.69 -19.65 -24.36
CA ILE A 145 17.80 -20.60 -23.68
C ILE A 145 18.56 -21.86 -23.21
N GLU A 146 19.68 -22.20 -23.85
CA GLU A 146 20.33 -23.52 -23.67
C GLU A 146 21.41 -23.56 -22.56
N LEU A 147 21.84 -22.42 -22.01
CA LEU A 147 22.85 -22.36 -20.94
C LEU A 147 22.27 -22.25 -19.51
N GLY A 148 20.96 -22.34 -19.32
CA GLY A 148 20.34 -22.36 -17.99
C GLY A 148 20.61 -21.12 -17.12
N ILE A 149 20.94 -19.99 -17.74
CA ILE A 149 21.22 -18.73 -17.06
C ILE A 149 19.90 -18.09 -16.62
N ARG A 150 19.68 -18.03 -15.30
CA ARG A 150 18.40 -17.64 -14.70
C ARG A 150 18.08 -16.16 -14.95
N GLN A 151 16.90 -15.89 -15.51
CA GLN A 151 16.33 -14.55 -15.60
C GLN A 151 16.17 -13.91 -14.22
N ARG A 152 16.61 -12.64 -14.11
CA ARG A 152 16.45 -11.77 -12.94
C ARG A 152 14.95 -11.54 -12.68
N GLY A 153 14.37 -12.41 -11.85
CA GLY A 153 12.94 -12.40 -11.53
C GLY A 153 12.47 -13.63 -10.73
N GLN A 154 13.25 -14.72 -10.71
CA GLN A 154 12.96 -15.86 -9.84
C GLN A 154 13.22 -15.54 -8.37
N ARG A 155 12.18 -15.72 -7.56
CA ARG A 155 12.15 -15.49 -6.10
C ARG A 155 13.15 -16.42 -5.40
N THR A 156 14.00 -15.86 -4.55
CA THR A 156 14.78 -16.65 -3.59
C THR A 156 14.00 -16.81 -2.29
N ASP A 157 13.91 -18.04 -1.78
CA ASP A 157 13.35 -18.42 -0.47
C ASP A 157 14.28 -17.99 0.69
N ARG A 158 14.61 -16.70 0.76
CA ARG A 158 15.42 -16.16 1.87
C ARG A 158 14.51 -15.54 2.94
N PRO A 159 14.59 -15.96 4.22
CA PRO A 159 13.73 -15.42 5.27
C PRO A 159 14.09 -13.96 5.57
N ARG A 160 13.17 -13.04 5.27
CA ARG A 160 13.35 -11.60 5.48
C ARG A 160 13.04 -11.24 6.94
N ARG A 161 14.05 -10.94 7.76
CA ARG A 161 13.82 -10.35 9.11
C ARG A 161 13.28 -8.91 8.96
N LYS A 162 12.23 -8.62 9.75
CA LYS A 162 11.27 -7.51 9.59
C LYS A 162 11.76 -6.20 10.25
N ALA A 163 11.52 -5.07 9.58
CA ALA A 163 11.54 -3.74 10.21
C ALA A 163 10.29 -3.57 11.10
N ARG A 164 10.47 -3.18 12.37
CA ARG A 164 9.39 -2.98 13.35
C ARG A 164 8.58 -1.72 13.03
N LYS A 165 7.27 -1.85 12.84
CA LYS A 165 6.32 -0.74 12.68
C LYS A 165 5.79 -0.32 14.06
N LYS A 166 5.74 0.99 14.32
CA LYS A 166 5.16 1.61 15.53
C LYS A 166 3.63 1.44 15.47
N ASP A 167 3.10 0.66 16.41
CA ASP A 167 1.76 0.09 16.38
C ASP A 167 0.67 1.07 16.84
N LYS A 168 -0.50 1.00 16.18
CA LYS A 168 -1.77 1.63 16.63
C LYS A 168 -2.40 0.89 17.82
N ASP A 169 -1.70 -0.10 18.38
CA ASP A 169 -2.17 -0.97 19.44
C ASP A 169 -1.94 -0.44 20.85
N ASN A 170 -1.13 0.60 21.09
CA ASN A 170 -0.83 1.00 22.47
C ASN A 170 -2.07 1.37 23.29
N CYS A 171 -3.04 2.13 22.74
CA CYS A 171 -4.24 2.49 23.49
C CYS A 171 -5.25 1.33 23.63
N LYS A 172 -5.21 0.35 22.72
CA LYS A 172 -6.07 -0.86 22.81
C LYS A 172 -5.43 -1.96 23.68
N GLN A 173 -4.10 -2.03 23.72
CA GLN A 173 -3.33 -2.82 24.68
C GLN A 173 -3.60 -2.29 26.10
N ILE A 174 -3.54 -0.98 26.31
CA ILE A 174 -3.86 -0.35 27.60
C ILE A 174 -5.30 -0.66 28.06
N LEU A 175 -6.28 -0.68 27.15
CA LEU A 175 -7.68 -1.04 27.49
C LEU A 175 -7.88 -2.55 27.73
N ASN A 176 -7.19 -3.41 26.99
CA ASN A 176 -7.29 -4.86 27.15
C ASN A 176 -6.49 -5.38 28.35
N ASP A 177 -5.41 -4.70 28.74
CA ASP A 177 -4.63 -5.02 29.94
C ASP A 177 -5.37 -4.58 31.20
N LEU A 178 -6.14 -3.48 31.13
CA LEU A 178 -7.05 -3.07 32.20
C LEU A 178 -8.19 -4.09 32.43
N ILE A 179 -8.78 -4.63 31.35
CA ILE A 179 -9.83 -5.68 31.42
C ILE A 179 -9.25 -7.02 31.91
N LYS A 180 -7.96 -7.29 31.66
CA LYS A 180 -7.23 -8.45 32.19
C LYS A 180 -6.90 -8.32 33.68
N ALA A 181 -6.55 -7.12 34.17
CA ALA A 181 -6.20 -6.86 35.56
C ALA A 181 -7.42 -6.84 36.50
N MET A 182 -8.61 -6.60 35.96
CA MET A 182 -9.85 -6.48 36.76
C MET A 182 -10.76 -7.72 36.72
N ASN A 183 -10.64 -8.61 35.73
CA ASN A 183 -11.51 -9.79 35.64
C ASN A 183 -11.40 -10.82 36.79
N PRO A 184 -10.24 -11.02 37.45
CA PRO A 184 -10.15 -11.91 38.61
C PRO A 184 -10.95 -11.40 39.83
N ILE A 185 -11.09 -10.08 39.95
CA ILE A 185 -11.83 -9.40 41.03
C ILE A 185 -13.35 -9.56 40.86
N VAL A 186 -13.81 -9.83 39.62
CA VAL A 186 -15.24 -9.94 39.29
C VAL A 186 -15.78 -11.38 39.42
N ASN A 187 -14.96 -12.42 39.17
CA ASN A 187 -15.44 -13.80 39.07
C ASN A 187 -14.64 -14.82 39.91
N ASN A 188 -14.33 -14.44 41.15
CA ASN A 188 -13.82 -15.23 42.27
C ASN A 188 -13.82 -16.79 42.10
N TYR A 189 -12.78 -17.39 41.50
CA TYR A 189 -12.50 -18.84 41.58
C TYR A 189 -10.99 -19.15 41.49
N GLU A 190 -10.53 -19.97 42.44
CA GLU A 190 -9.14 -20.25 42.82
C GLU A 190 -8.31 -21.12 41.85
N THR A 191 -8.54 -21.09 40.53
CA THR A 191 -7.74 -21.92 39.58
C THR A 191 -7.48 -21.22 38.24
N HIS A 192 -6.80 -20.07 38.27
CA HIS A 192 -6.55 -19.25 37.06
C HIS A 192 -5.11 -19.20 36.57
N GLN A 193 -4.25 -20.14 36.96
CA GLN A 193 -2.88 -20.16 36.44
C GLN A 193 -2.80 -20.62 34.97
N TYR A 194 -3.76 -21.42 34.49
CA TYR A 194 -3.72 -22.00 33.15
C TYR A 194 -4.82 -21.52 32.19
N TRP A 195 -5.76 -20.68 32.65
CA TRP A 195 -6.85 -20.16 31.80
C TRP A 195 -6.34 -19.35 30.60
N PHE A 196 -5.28 -18.56 30.81
CA PHE A 196 -4.64 -17.80 29.75
C PHE A 196 -4.07 -18.71 28.65
N PHE A 197 -3.48 -19.84 29.06
CA PHE A 197 -2.89 -20.81 28.13
C PHE A 197 -3.97 -21.48 27.28
N GLY A 198 -5.05 -21.97 27.91
CA GLY A 198 -6.19 -22.54 27.18
C GLY A 198 -6.79 -21.54 26.19
N LYS A 199 -7.01 -20.30 26.62
CA LYS A 199 -7.50 -19.22 25.74
C LYS A 199 -6.57 -18.97 24.55
N HIS A 200 -5.26 -18.94 24.78
CA HIS A 200 -4.28 -18.73 23.71
C HIS A 200 -4.29 -19.88 22.69
N VAL A 201 -4.36 -21.13 23.15
CA VAL A 201 -4.44 -22.31 22.29
C VAL A 201 -5.72 -22.27 21.44
N THR A 202 -6.87 -21.96 22.04
CA THR A 202 -8.14 -21.84 21.31
C THR A 202 -8.11 -20.70 20.28
N GLU A 203 -7.56 -19.54 20.64
CA GLU A 203 -7.38 -18.43 19.70
C GLU A 203 -6.51 -18.84 18.50
N ARG A 204 -5.44 -19.61 18.73
CA ARG A 204 -4.57 -20.09 17.64
C ARG A 204 -5.27 -21.06 16.70
N LEU A 205 -6.03 -22.02 17.22
CA LEU A 205 -6.78 -22.98 16.40
C LEU A 205 -7.84 -22.28 15.54
N ASN A 206 -8.52 -21.25 16.08
CA ASN A 206 -9.54 -20.50 15.35
C ASN A 206 -8.99 -19.68 14.17
N HIS A 207 -7.70 -19.38 14.15
CA HIS A 207 -7.04 -18.68 13.03
C HIS A 207 -6.49 -19.62 11.95
N MET A 208 -6.61 -20.94 12.13
CA MET A 208 -6.17 -21.94 11.15
C MET A 208 -7.31 -22.32 10.19
N ARG A 209 -6.97 -22.91 9.04
CA ARG A 209 -7.99 -23.53 8.18
C ARG A 209 -8.56 -24.76 8.90
N LYS A 210 -9.82 -25.12 8.64
CA LYS A 210 -10.51 -26.21 9.34
C LYS A 210 -9.70 -27.51 9.39
N LEU A 211 -9.15 -27.92 8.23
CA LEU A 211 -8.32 -29.13 8.14
C LEU A 211 -7.03 -29.04 8.99
N ASP A 212 -6.37 -27.89 8.98
CA ASP A 212 -5.12 -27.66 9.74
C ASP A 212 -5.42 -27.64 11.26
N ALA A 213 -6.55 -27.03 11.65
CA ALA A 213 -7.01 -27.00 13.04
C ALA A 213 -7.38 -28.40 13.56
N ASP A 214 -8.03 -29.23 12.73
CA ASP A 214 -8.39 -30.60 13.08
C ASP A 214 -7.18 -31.54 13.21
N CYS A 215 -6.12 -31.30 12.42
CA CYS A 215 -4.83 -31.98 12.59
C CYS A 215 -4.16 -31.54 13.90
N ALA A 216 -4.00 -30.22 14.11
CA ALA A 216 -3.38 -29.68 15.32
C ALA A 216 -4.12 -30.09 16.60
N ARG A 217 -5.46 -30.15 16.58
CA ARG A 217 -6.27 -30.63 17.70
C ARG A 217 -5.96 -32.10 18.05
N ARG A 218 -5.84 -32.97 17.03
CA ARG A 218 -5.52 -34.38 17.24
C ARG A 218 -4.13 -34.56 17.84
N ASP A 219 -3.16 -33.78 17.37
CA ASP A 219 -1.80 -33.81 17.90
C ASP A 219 -1.74 -33.31 19.35
N ILE A 220 -2.47 -32.24 19.68
CA ILE A 220 -2.59 -31.73 21.06
C ILE A 220 -3.20 -32.80 21.98
N LEU A 221 -4.29 -33.45 21.56
CA LEU A 221 -4.92 -34.51 22.36
C LEU A 221 -4.01 -35.72 22.53
N LYS A 222 -3.26 -36.07 21.48
CA LYS A 222 -2.28 -37.16 21.56
C LYS A 222 -1.18 -36.84 22.57
N LEU A 223 -0.63 -35.63 22.53
CA LEU A 223 0.38 -35.18 23.50
C LEU A 223 -0.16 -35.12 24.92
N LEU A 224 -1.40 -34.67 25.14
CA LEU A 224 -2.01 -34.63 26.47
C LEU A 224 -2.21 -36.04 27.04
N ASN A 225 -2.55 -37.01 26.20
CA ASN A 225 -2.71 -38.41 26.61
C ASN A 225 -1.37 -39.14 26.82
N GLU A 226 -0.28 -38.60 26.27
CA GLU A 226 1.08 -39.12 26.44
C GLU A 226 1.79 -38.53 27.67
N ILE A 227 1.21 -37.53 28.35
CA ILE A 227 1.74 -37.02 29.62
C ILE A 227 1.44 -38.09 30.69
N PRO A 228 2.46 -38.76 31.26
CA PRO A 228 2.23 -39.67 32.38
C PRO A 228 1.73 -38.85 33.57
N ASP A 229 0.75 -39.38 34.31
CA ASP A 229 0.30 -38.82 35.58
C ASP A 229 1.48 -38.77 36.56
N SER A 230 2.23 -37.67 36.52
CA SER A 230 3.36 -37.46 37.42
C SER A 230 2.81 -37.07 38.79
N GLU A 231 2.55 -38.08 39.63
CA GLU A 231 2.35 -37.95 41.09
C GLU A 231 3.62 -37.51 41.84
N GLU A 232 4.35 -36.52 41.33
CA GLU A 232 5.49 -35.94 42.05
C GLU A 232 5.37 -34.43 42.05
N PHE A 233 4.43 -33.89 42.82
CA PHE A 233 4.57 -32.63 43.56
C PHE A 233 3.45 -32.60 44.62
N ARG A 234 3.64 -33.37 45.68
CA ARG A 234 3.04 -33.14 47.01
C ARG A 234 4.06 -32.44 47.89
#